data_AF-A0A7R9B4G1-F1
#
_entry.id   AF-A0A7R9B4G1-F1
#
_cell.length_a   1.000
_cell.length_b   1.000
_cell.length_c   1.000
_cell.angle_alpha   90.00
_cell.angle_beta   90.00
_cell.angle_gamma   90.00
#
_symmetry.space_group_name_H-M   'P 1'
#
loop_
_entity.id
_entity.type
_entity.pdbx_description
1 polymer ?
#
loop_
_entity_poly.entity_id
_entity_poly.type
_entity_poly.pdbx_seq_one_letter_code
_entity_poly.pdbx_strand_id
1 'polypeptide(L)'
;MNMSLKYHGYIILCLVLNLHDVIETEAARILGVFTIPSVSHQIVYRALMKGLALHGHEVVVITTDPMRDSSVKNYTEFDVSFTYKMYNEKFNFASSRDNKVSNEKLFEIFLDFGNDLCEGILSHPPVNNLISLNNTEEHFDIVFLEWLLTPCVYAFAHRFSAPMIGIASFLGFGVGRDSVGSPNLPAYSPEVFLSYSDHMSFLERVHSVWFLLWQKYHFYYTVIPNQDAIARRHFGDSLPYLGDLHTQPSMLFLTTNYIFHNPRPYVPAVVLLDRLHINEPKPLPKSDTMTQEKRQIFLDAFAELPDYHVLWKWESDSLPGQTSNVKVAKWFPQQDILRDLLEDHEQDGCTKRRRTWMLKNGADWRCVADEVWSDRQERKRM
;
A
#
# COMPACT_ATOMS: atom_id res chain seq x y z
N MET A 1 46.08 51.26 22.05
CA MET A 1 44.64 51.45 21.73
C MET A 1 44.26 50.91 20.34
N ASN A 2 44.88 49.83 19.82
CA ASN A 2 44.67 49.34 18.44
C ASN A 2 44.34 47.83 18.33
N MET A 3 44.26 47.10 19.44
CA MET A 3 43.93 45.66 19.44
C MET A 3 42.42 45.41 19.49
N SER A 4 41.66 46.24 20.23
CA SER A 4 40.20 46.06 20.40
C SER A 4 39.41 46.15 19.08
N LEU A 5 39.77 47.08 18.18
CA LEU A 5 39.09 47.25 16.89
C LEU A 5 39.25 46.04 15.95
N LYS A 6 40.37 45.32 16.01
CA LYS A 6 40.58 44.13 15.17
C LYS A 6 39.66 42.98 15.57
N TYR A 7 39.49 42.75 16.87
CA TYR A 7 38.58 41.70 17.37
C TYR A 7 37.11 41.98 17.06
N HIS A 8 36.67 43.25 17.11
CA HIS A 8 35.31 43.62 16.70
C HIS A 8 35.07 43.40 15.21
N GLY A 9 36.07 43.67 14.36
CA GLY A 9 36.00 43.37 12.92
C GLY A 9 35.85 41.88 12.64
N TYR A 10 36.60 41.01 13.34
CA TYR A 10 36.47 39.56 13.20
C TYR A 10 35.11 39.02 13.70
N ILE A 11 34.57 39.57 14.80
CA ILE A 11 33.25 39.17 15.31
C ILE A 11 32.14 39.58 14.34
N ILE A 12 32.21 40.79 13.78
CA ILE A 12 31.24 41.26 12.77
C ILE A 12 31.36 40.42 11.49
N LEU A 13 32.59 40.11 11.04
CA LEU A 13 32.81 39.24 9.88
C LEU A 13 32.27 37.83 10.11
N CYS A 14 32.49 37.25 11.30
CA CYS A 14 31.90 35.96 11.66
C CYS A 14 30.36 36.03 11.73
N LEU A 15 29.77 37.08 12.28
CA LEU A 15 28.31 37.26 12.30
C LEU A 15 27.72 37.42 10.89
N VAL A 16 28.39 38.14 9.99
CA VAL A 16 27.97 38.29 8.58
C VAL A 16 28.15 36.99 7.79
N LEU A 17 29.22 36.23 8.03
CA LEU A 17 29.42 34.92 7.39
C LEU A 17 28.44 33.86 7.92
N ASN A 18 28.03 33.91 9.18
CA ASN A 18 26.99 33.02 9.74
C ASN A 18 25.56 33.47 9.37
N LEU A 19 25.34 34.70 8.91
CA LEU A 19 24.05 35.17 8.38
C LEU A 19 23.78 34.67 6.95
N HIS A 20 24.79 34.14 6.25
CA HIS A 20 24.61 33.51 4.93
C HIS A 20 24.27 32.01 5.01
N ASP A 21 24.37 31.39 6.20
CA ASP A 21 23.85 30.04 6.45
C ASP A 21 22.40 30.09 6.97
N VAL A 22 21.60 31.05 6.49
CA VAL A 22 20.15 30.84 6.47
C VAL A 22 19.95 29.74 5.44
N ILE A 23 19.71 28.52 5.91
CA ILE A 23 19.25 27.42 5.06
C ILE A 23 17.97 27.95 4.39
N GLU A 24 18.09 28.39 3.14
CA GLU A 24 16.93 28.55 2.27
C GLU A 24 16.33 27.16 2.15
N THR A 25 15.30 26.89 2.97
CA THR A 25 14.51 25.68 2.80
C THR A 25 13.72 25.89 1.52
N GLU A 26 14.22 25.37 0.40
CA GLU A 26 13.47 25.40 -0.85
C GLU A 26 12.20 24.56 -0.68
N ALA A 27 11.08 25.25 -0.54
CA ALA A 27 9.76 24.64 -0.46
C ALA A 27 9.28 24.34 -1.88
N ALA A 28 9.51 23.12 -2.34
CA ALA A 28 8.95 22.65 -3.60
C ALA A 28 7.41 22.60 -3.58
N ARG A 29 6.79 22.86 -4.73
CA ARG A 29 5.36 22.65 -4.99
C ARG A 29 5.16 21.34 -5.75
N ILE A 30 4.42 20.41 -5.15
CA ILE A 30 4.36 19.01 -5.56
C ILE A 30 2.93 18.63 -5.89
N LEU A 31 2.72 17.99 -7.04
CA LEU A 31 1.44 17.43 -7.44
C LEU A 31 1.43 15.91 -7.24
N GLY A 32 0.42 15.37 -6.57
CA GLY A 32 0.14 13.94 -6.52
C GLY A 32 -1.16 13.61 -7.25
N VAL A 33 -1.14 12.66 -8.19
CA VAL A 33 -2.33 12.22 -8.92
C VAL A 33 -2.56 10.73 -8.66
N PHE A 34 -3.53 10.43 -7.79
CA PHE A 34 -3.86 9.07 -7.36
C PHE A 34 -5.33 8.78 -7.65
N THR A 35 -5.57 7.84 -8.55
CA THR A 35 -6.85 7.69 -9.25
C THR A 35 -7.63 6.44 -8.83
N ILE A 36 -6.98 5.47 -8.17
CA ILE A 36 -7.63 4.21 -7.86
C ILE A 36 -8.55 4.37 -6.63
N PRO A 37 -9.86 4.09 -6.76
CA PRO A 37 -10.83 4.17 -5.66
C PRO A 37 -10.69 2.98 -4.72
N SER A 38 -9.62 2.97 -3.94
CA SER A 38 -9.34 1.95 -2.93
C SER A 38 -8.58 2.55 -1.76
N VAL A 39 -9.15 2.45 -0.56
CA VAL A 39 -8.56 2.91 0.70
C VAL A 39 -7.13 2.36 0.88
N SER A 40 -6.93 1.08 0.52
CA SER A 40 -5.63 0.42 0.63
C SER A 40 -4.57 0.99 -0.31
N HIS A 41 -4.96 1.56 -1.45
CA HIS A 41 -4.04 2.28 -2.33
C HIS A 41 -3.74 3.66 -1.74
N GLN A 42 -4.78 4.39 -1.35
CA GLN A 42 -4.67 5.78 -0.93
C GLN A 42 -3.89 5.95 0.37
N ILE A 43 -3.94 4.99 1.31
CA ILE A 43 -3.22 5.12 2.60
C ILE A 43 -1.71 5.28 2.41
N VAL A 44 -1.14 4.67 1.37
CA VAL A 44 0.28 4.73 1.03
C VAL A 44 0.65 6.13 0.53
N TYR A 45 -0.09 6.62 -0.46
CA TYR A 45 0.18 7.92 -1.08
C TYR A 45 -0.07 9.05 -0.08
N ARG A 46 -1.13 8.93 0.71
CA ARG A 46 -1.47 9.85 1.80
C ARG A 46 -0.30 10.05 2.76
N ALA A 47 0.34 8.97 3.20
CA ALA A 47 1.46 9.07 4.13
C ALA A 47 2.64 9.84 3.52
N LEU A 48 2.97 9.57 2.26
CA LEU A 48 4.03 10.27 1.54
C LEU A 48 3.70 11.75 1.33
N MET A 49 2.53 12.05 0.78
CA MET A 49 2.10 13.42 0.49
C MET A 49 1.97 14.26 1.76
N LYS A 50 1.37 13.70 2.83
CA LYS A 50 1.32 14.35 4.14
C LYS A 50 2.71 14.61 4.68
N GLY A 51 3.60 13.62 4.59
CA GLY A 51 4.99 13.74 4.99
C GLY A 51 5.69 14.91 4.31
N LEU A 52 5.55 15.04 2.99
CA LEU A 52 6.11 16.15 2.21
C LEU A 52 5.59 17.52 2.69
N ALA A 53 4.28 17.65 2.88
CA ALA A 53 3.71 18.92 3.37
C ALA A 53 4.19 19.28 4.79
N LEU A 54 4.33 18.29 5.67
CA LEU A 54 4.89 18.51 7.02
C LEU A 54 6.36 18.93 7.00
N HIS A 55 7.09 18.64 5.92
CA HIS A 55 8.47 19.10 5.71
C HIS A 55 8.54 20.47 5.01
N GLY A 56 7.41 21.16 4.85
CA GLY A 56 7.35 22.55 4.37
C GLY A 56 7.04 22.70 2.87
N HIS A 57 6.89 21.60 2.14
CA HIS A 57 6.47 21.63 0.73
C HIS A 57 5.01 22.05 0.60
N GLU A 58 4.67 22.65 -0.53
CA GLU A 58 3.28 22.85 -0.91
C GLU A 58 2.80 21.65 -1.72
N VAL A 59 1.73 21.01 -1.29
CA VAL A 59 1.29 19.75 -1.86
C VAL A 59 -0.15 19.87 -2.35
N VAL A 60 -0.35 19.53 -3.61
CA VAL A 60 -1.65 19.44 -4.25
C VAL A 60 -1.90 17.99 -4.61
N VAL A 61 -3.04 17.43 -4.23
CA VAL A 61 -3.34 16.01 -4.41
C VAL A 61 -4.70 15.81 -5.06
N ILE A 62 -4.74 15.08 -6.16
CA ILE A 62 -5.97 14.48 -6.70
C ILE A 62 -6.10 13.10 -6.08
N THR A 63 -7.17 12.87 -5.31
CA THR A 63 -7.34 11.63 -4.54
C THR A 63 -8.80 11.22 -4.42
N THR A 64 -9.04 9.91 -4.36
CA THR A 64 -10.35 9.33 -4.07
C THR A 64 -10.69 9.35 -2.58
N ASP A 65 -9.71 9.58 -1.71
CA ASP A 65 -9.85 9.50 -0.26
C ASP A 65 -9.20 10.72 0.40
N PRO A 66 -9.84 11.90 0.35
CA PRO A 66 -9.31 13.10 0.98
C PRO A 66 -9.19 12.92 2.50
N MET A 67 -8.09 13.39 3.06
CA MET A 67 -7.84 13.41 4.49
C MET A 67 -8.72 14.41 5.22
N ARG A 68 -8.93 15.59 4.63
CA ARG A 68 -9.58 16.75 5.24
C ARG A 68 -8.99 17.09 6.62
N ASP A 69 -7.67 16.94 6.75
CA ASP A 69 -6.93 17.19 7.99
C ASP A 69 -6.50 18.66 8.05
N SER A 70 -7.27 19.47 8.78
CA SER A 70 -7.02 20.91 8.93
C SER A 70 -5.73 21.26 9.69
N SER A 71 -5.05 20.27 10.29
CA SER A 71 -3.76 20.49 10.95
C SER A 71 -2.59 20.59 9.96
N VAL A 72 -2.75 20.06 8.74
CA VAL A 72 -1.72 20.10 7.70
C VAL A 72 -1.89 21.37 6.88
N LYS A 73 -0.91 22.28 7.00
CA LYS A 73 -0.85 23.50 6.18
C LYS A 73 -0.31 23.16 4.79
N ASN A 74 -0.59 24.03 3.81
CA ASN A 74 -0.09 23.91 2.43
C ASN A 74 -0.45 22.58 1.75
N TYR A 75 -1.64 22.06 2.05
CA TYR A 75 -2.12 20.78 1.52
C TYR A 75 -3.51 20.95 0.89
N THR A 76 -3.57 20.88 -0.43
CA THR A 76 -4.80 21.06 -1.21
C THR A 76 -5.26 19.72 -1.78
N GLU A 77 -6.53 19.37 -1.60
CA GLU A 77 -7.10 18.10 -2.06
C GLU A 77 -8.20 18.31 -3.10
N PHE A 78 -8.05 17.69 -4.27
CA PHE A 78 -9.09 17.51 -5.26
C PHE A 78 -9.77 16.16 -5.05
N ASP A 79 -10.97 16.21 -4.49
CA ASP A 79 -11.80 15.04 -4.20
C ASP A 79 -12.37 14.44 -5.48
N VAL A 80 -11.94 13.21 -5.81
CA VAL A 80 -12.48 12.38 -6.89
C VAL A 80 -13.12 11.09 -6.37
N SER A 81 -13.63 11.12 -5.13
CA SER A 81 -14.28 9.97 -4.47
C SER A 81 -15.52 9.43 -5.19
N PHE A 82 -16.13 10.21 -6.11
CA PHE A 82 -17.24 9.74 -6.95
C PHE A 82 -16.87 8.48 -7.76
N THR A 83 -15.59 8.27 -8.04
CA THR A 83 -15.07 7.09 -8.74
C THR A 83 -15.31 5.77 -7.99
N TYR A 84 -15.53 5.79 -6.67
CA TYR A 84 -15.98 4.61 -5.92
C TYR A 84 -17.34 4.10 -6.41
N LYS A 85 -18.24 5.01 -6.81
CA LYS A 85 -19.53 4.61 -7.37
C LYS A 85 -19.33 3.89 -8.70
N MET A 86 -18.46 4.44 -9.57
CA MET A 86 -18.10 3.81 -10.85
C MET A 86 -17.51 2.41 -10.64
N TYR A 87 -16.62 2.26 -9.66
CA TYR A 87 -16.03 0.98 -9.29
C TYR A 87 -17.10 -0.03 -8.85
N ASN A 88 -17.96 0.35 -7.89
CA ASN A 88 -18.97 -0.56 -7.34
C ASN A 88 -20.06 -0.95 -8.35
N GLU A 89 -20.34 -0.11 -9.35
CA GLU A 89 -21.30 -0.40 -10.42
C GLU A 89 -20.74 -1.40 -11.44
N LYS A 90 -19.45 -1.28 -11.78
CA LYS A 90 -18.81 -2.15 -12.77
C LYS A 90 -18.19 -3.41 -12.19
N PHE A 91 -17.75 -3.37 -10.94
CA PHE A 91 -16.91 -4.40 -10.38
C PHE A 91 -17.22 -4.72 -8.91
N ASN A 92 -17.34 -6.01 -8.64
CA ASN A 92 -17.42 -6.55 -7.29
C ASN A 92 -16.40 -7.68 -7.18
N PHE A 93 -15.38 -7.46 -6.35
CA PHE A 93 -14.28 -8.41 -6.18
C PHE A 93 -14.75 -9.73 -5.56
N ALA A 94 -15.68 -9.67 -4.59
CA ALA A 94 -16.19 -10.85 -3.91
C ALA A 94 -16.97 -11.75 -4.89
N SER A 95 -17.90 -11.17 -5.65
CA SER A 95 -18.66 -11.93 -6.64
C SER A 95 -17.76 -12.50 -7.75
N SER A 96 -16.71 -11.78 -8.16
CA SER A 96 -15.75 -12.27 -9.15
C SER A 96 -15.00 -13.51 -8.65
N ARG A 97 -14.67 -13.55 -7.35
CA ARG A 97 -14.03 -14.71 -6.71
C ARG A 97 -15.00 -15.87 -6.57
N ASP A 98 -16.24 -15.62 -6.13
CA ASP A 98 -17.28 -16.63 -5.99
C ASP A 98 -17.62 -17.31 -7.33
N ASN A 99 -17.66 -16.51 -8.40
CA ASN A 99 -17.90 -16.97 -9.77
C ASN A 99 -16.66 -17.58 -10.45
N LYS A 100 -15.53 -17.69 -9.74
CA LYS A 100 -14.27 -18.24 -10.26
C LYS A 100 -13.82 -17.60 -11.58
N VAL A 101 -13.97 -16.28 -11.69
CA VAL A 101 -13.48 -15.51 -12.85
C VAL A 101 -11.98 -15.74 -13.00
N SER A 102 -11.52 -16.04 -14.21
CA SER A 102 -10.09 -16.26 -14.47
C SER A 102 -9.28 -14.99 -14.23
N ASN A 103 -7.99 -15.14 -13.92
CA ASN A 103 -7.11 -14.00 -13.65
C ASN A 103 -6.96 -13.11 -14.89
N GLU A 104 -6.96 -13.70 -16.09
CA GLU A 104 -6.96 -12.98 -17.36
C GLU A 104 -8.22 -12.12 -17.50
N LYS A 105 -9.40 -12.71 -17.23
CA LYS A 105 -10.65 -11.96 -17.37
C LYS A 105 -10.76 -10.85 -16.33
N LEU A 106 -10.30 -11.11 -15.12
CA LEU A 106 -10.21 -10.11 -14.05
C LEU A 106 -9.29 -8.96 -14.46
N PHE A 107 -8.14 -9.26 -15.08
CA PHE A 107 -7.21 -8.24 -15.57
C PHE A 107 -7.82 -7.39 -16.69
N GLU A 108 -8.52 -8.00 -17.66
CA GLU A 108 -9.24 -7.26 -18.70
C GLU A 108 -10.26 -6.27 -18.11
N ILE A 109 -11.01 -6.68 -17.09
CA ILE A 109 -11.98 -5.81 -16.40
C ILE A 109 -11.26 -4.61 -15.75
N PHE A 110 -10.12 -4.83 -15.11
CA PHE A 110 -9.33 -3.73 -14.54
C PHE A 110 -8.80 -2.77 -15.61
N LEU A 111 -8.35 -3.30 -16.76
CA LEU A 111 -7.91 -2.45 -17.87
C LEU A 111 -9.05 -1.61 -18.46
N ASP A 112 -10.23 -2.20 -18.64
CA ASP A 112 -11.43 -1.47 -19.10
C ASP A 112 -11.83 -0.38 -18.10
N PHE A 113 -11.85 -0.72 -16.81
CA PHE A 113 -12.15 0.22 -15.74
C PHE A 113 -11.16 1.39 -15.69
N GLY A 114 -9.88 1.16 -16.02
CA GLY A 114 -8.88 2.22 -16.16
C GLY A 114 -9.26 3.28 -17.19
N ASN A 115 -9.92 2.90 -18.29
CA ASN A 115 -10.40 3.85 -19.30
C ASN A 115 -11.54 4.71 -18.76
N ASP A 116 -12.49 4.13 -18.03
CA ASP A 116 -13.58 4.90 -17.42
C ASP A 116 -13.05 5.87 -16.35
N LEU A 117 -12.14 5.40 -15.50
CA LEU A 117 -11.49 6.24 -14.49
C LEU A 117 -10.82 7.43 -15.16
N CYS A 118 -10.11 7.20 -16.26
CA CYS A 118 -9.47 8.25 -17.02
C CYS A 118 -10.47 9.32 -17.49
N GLU A 119 -11.54 8.91 -18.19
CA GLU A 119 -12.58 9.83 -18.68
C GLU A 119 -13.23 10.58 -17.52
N GLY A 120 -13.64 9.86 -16.47
CA GLY A 120 -14.35 10.43 -15.33
C GLY A 120 -13.51 11.46 -14.58
N ILE A 121 -12.24 11.15 -14.32
CA ILE A 121 -11.35 12.03 -13.55
C ILE A 121 -10.97 13.27 -14.36
N LEU A 122 -10.60 13.12 -15.64
CA LEU A 122 -10.22 14.27 -16.47
C LEU A 122 -11.42 15.17 -16.80
N SER A 123 -12.63 14.61 -16.82
CA SER A 123 -13.88 15.38 -16.96
C SER A 123 -14.36 16.04 -15.66
N HIS A 124 -13.78 15.70 -14.51
CA HIS A 124 -14.22 16.25 -13.23
C HIS A 124 -13.90 17.75 -13.15
N PRO A 125 -14.87 18.65 -12.87
CA PRO A 125 -14.66 20.09 -13.08
C PRO A 125 -13.47 20.68 -12.32
N PRO A 126 -13.22 20.35 -11.03
CA PRO A 126 -12.02 20.80 -10.33
C PRO A 126 -10.70 20.35 -10.99
N VAL A 127 -10.66 19.12 -11.51
CA VAL A 127 -9.47 18.57 -12.18
C VAL A 127 -9.29 19.21 -13.56
N ASN A 128 -10.38 19.34 -14.32
CA ASN A 128 -10.36 19.98 -15.62
C ASN A 128 -9.97 21.46 -15.53
N ASN A 129 -10.37 22.16 -14.46
CA ASN A 129 -9.92 23.52 -14.17
C ASN A 129 -8.42 23.57 -13.92
N LEU A 130 -7.86 22.63 -13.13
CA LEU A 130 -6.41 22.54 -12.93
C LEU A 130 -5.66 22.32 -14.26
N ILE A 131 -6.22 21.52 -15.16
CA ILE A 131 -5.64 21.26 -16.50
C ILE A 131 -5.66 22.52 -17.38
N SER A 132 -6.63 23.42 -17.21
CA SER A 132 -6.77 24.61 -18.06
C SER A 132 -5.91 25.81 -17.61
N LEU A 133 -5.38 25.81 -16.38
CA LEU A 133 -4.54 26.90 -15.83
C LEU A 133 -3.17 27.00 -16.51
N ASN A 134 -2.82 28.15 -17.10
CA ASN A 134 -1.54 28.30 -17.79
C ASN A 134 -0.33 28.06 -16.86
N ASN A 135 0.84 27.69 -17.38
CA ASN A 135 2.05 27.44 -16.58
C ASN A 135 2.55 28.69 -15.81
N THR A 136 2.12 29.88 -16.20
CA THR A 136 2.35 31.12 -15.44
C THR A 136 1.40 31.28 -14.26
N GLU A 137 0.25 30.62 -14.30
CA GLU A 137 -0.77 30.63 -13.26
C GLU A 137 -0.55 29.51 -12.24
N GLU A 138 -0.02 28.37 -12.68
CA GLU A 138 0.21 27.18 -11.85
C GLU A 138 1.46 26.42 -12.31
N HIS A 139 2.33 26.06 -11.37
CA HIS A 139 3.56 25.28 -11.63
C HIS A 139 3.76 24.20 -10.57
N PHE A 140 4.50 23.15 -10.92
CA PHE A 140 4.91 22.10 -10.01
C PHE A 140 6.36 21.72 -10.28
N ASP A 141 7.14 21.50 -9.23
CA ASP A 141 8.53 21.07 -9.33
C ASP A 141 8.64 19.57 -9.60
N ILE A 142 7.70 18.79 -9.08
CA ILE A 142 7.66 17.32 -9.21
C ILE A 142 6.20 16.85 -9.27
N VAL A 143 5.93 15.85 -10.10
CA VAL A 143 4.62 15.18 -10.18
C VAL A 143 4.73 13.70 -9.80
N PHE A 144 4.02 13.30 -8.74
CA PHE A 144 3.82 11.91 -8.37
C PHE A 144 2.57 11.35 -9.04
N LEU A 145 2.70 10.19 -9.67
CA LEU A 145 1.63 9.57 -10.45
C LEU A 145 1.40 8.14 -10.01
N GLU A 146 0.14 7.77 -9.75
CA GLU A 146 -0.22 6.38 -9.51
C GLU A 146 0.08 5.52 -10.75
N TRP A 147 1.10 4.66 -10.66
CA TRP A 147 1.65 3.92 -11.79
C TRP A 147 0.97 2.56 -11.97
N LEU A 148 -0.32 2.56 -12.32
CA LEU A 148 -1.13 1.34 -12.36
C LEU A 148 -2.05 1.18 -13.59
N LEU A 149 -3.28 1.71 -13.55
CA LEU A 149 -4.32 1.45 -14.57
C LEU A 149 -4.65 2.67 -15.45
N THR A 150 -4.08 3.82 -15.14
CA THR A 150 -4.50 5.12 -15.70
C THR A 150 -3.35 5.89 -16.39
N PRO A 151 -2.70 5.36 -17.46
CA PRO A 151 -1.70 6.09 -18.23
C PRO A 151 -2.03 7.55 -18.60
N CYS A 152 -3.30 7.94 -18.72
CA CYS A 152 -3.61 9.35 -18.99
C CYS A 152 -3.13 10.33 -17.92
N VAL A 153 -2.83 9.88 -16.70
CA VAL A 153 -2.25 10.77 -15.68
C VAL A 153 -0.83 11.21 -16.03
N TYR A 154 -0.14 10.53 -16.96
CA TYR A 154 1.19 10.94 -17.43
C TYR A 154 1.16 12.33 -18.08
N ALA A 155 0.01 12.72 -18.64
CA ALA A 155 -0.19 14.02 -19.25
C ALA A 155 0.01 15.19 -18.27
N PHE A 156 -0.25 15.01 -16.97
CA PHE A 156 -0.05 16.07 -15.97
C PHE A 156 1.40 16.52 -15.88
N ALA A 157 2.35 15.58 -15.93
CA ALA A 157 3.77 15.90 -15.87
C ALA A 157 4.22 16.70 -17.11
N HIS A 158 3.77 16.29 -18.29
CA HIS A 158 4.03 17.05 -19.51
C HIS A 158 3.39 18.44 -19.47
N ARG A 159 2.13 18.50 -19.02
CA ARG A 159 1.34 19.74 -18.91
C ARG A 159 2.06 20.81 -18.09
N PHE A 160 2.64 20.41 -16.96
CA PHE A 160 3.36 21.32 -16.06
C PHE A 160 4.87 21.38 -16.33
N SER A 161 5.35 20.70 -17.38
CA SER A 161 6.78 20.61 -17.72
C SER A 161 7.65 20.18 -16.53
N ALA A 162 7.13 19.25 -15.74
CA ALA A 162 7.72 18.80 -14.48
C ALA A 162 8.21 17.34 -14.58
N PRO A 163 9.32 16.99 -13.93
CA PRO A 163 9.74 15.59 -13.82
C PRO A 163 8.67 14.75 -13.11
N MET A 164 8.49 13.51 -13.59
CA MET A 164 7.51 12.58 -13.03
C MET A 164 8.16 11.43 -12.25
N ILE A 165 7.54 11.08 -11.14
CA ILE A 165 7.85 9.89 -10.34
C ILE A 165 6.61 9.01 -10.33
N GLY A 166 6.75 7.78 -10.84
CA GLY A 166 5.70 6.78 -10.72
C GLY A 166 5.69 6.18 -9.31
N ILE A 167 4.52 5.93 -8.73
CA ILE A 167 4.38 5.21 -7.47
C ILE A 167 3.27 4.16 -7.56
N ALA A 168 3.54 2.95 -7.07
CA ALA A 168 2.56 1.89 -6.96
C ALA A 168 2.43 1.45 -5.50
N SER A 169 1.18 1.30 -5.02
CA SER A 169 0.81 0.85 -3.68
C SER A 169 1.17 -0.62 -3.37
N PHE A 170 1.80 -1.32 -4.32
CA PHE A 170 2.33 -2.68 -4.18
C PHE A 170 3.48 -2.87 -5.18
N LEU A 171 3.85 -4.13 -5.48
CA LEU A 171 4.87 -4.49 -6.47
C LEU A 171 4.66 -3.90 -7.89
N GLY A 172 3.44 -3.45 -8.22
CA GLY A 172 3.07 -2.97 -9.55
C GLY A 172 3.13 -4.05 -10.64
N PHE A 173 2.78 -3.67 -11.86
CA PHE A 173 2.81 -4.55 -13.04
C PHE A 173 4.14 -4.49 -13.79
N GLY A 174 4.40 -5.50 -14.62
CA GLY A 174 5.60 -5.59 -15.45
C GLY A 174 5.81 -4.36 -16.33
N VAL A 175 4.73 -3.87 -16.95
CA VAL A 175 4.75 -2.64 -17.77
C VAL A 175 5.26 -1.43 -16.98
N GLY A 176 4.89 -1.32 -15.70
CA GLY A 176 5.40 -0.26 -14.83
C GLY A 176 6.91 -0.34 -14.65
N ARG A 177 7.46 -1.55 -14.51
CA ARG A 177 8.93 -1.75 -14.39
C ARG A 177 9.66 -1.48 -15.70
N ASP A 178 9.05 -1.81 -16.84
CA ASP A 178 9.62 -1.51 -18.16
C ASP A 178 9.78 0.00 -18.38
N SER A 179 8.91 0.84 -17.79
CA SER A 179 8.95 2.31 -17.91
C SER A 179 10.29 2.94 -17.53
N VAL A 180 11.01 2.32 -16.60
CA VAL A 180 12.32 2.77 -16.11
C VAL A 180 13.46 1.83 -16.55
N GLY A 181 13.19 0.95 -17.52
CA GLY A 181 14.17 -0.02 -18.03
C GLY A 181 14.51 -1.15 -17.06
N SER A 182 13.66 -1.41 -16.05
CA SER A 182 13.90 -2.51 -15.11
C SER A 182 13.56 -3.86 -15.75
N PRO A 183 14.43 -4.88 -15.63
CA PRO A 183 14.19 -6.19 -16.23
C PRO A 183 12.98 -6.92 -15.63
N ASN A 184 12.16 -7.51 -16.49
CA ASN A 184 11.06 -8.41 -16.11
C ASN A 184 11.41 -9.85 -16.49
N LEU A 185 11.48 -10.74 -15.50
CA LEU A 185 11.87 -12.15 -15.65
C LEU A 185 10.71 -13.10 -15.26
N PRO A 186 9.66 -13.24 -16.09
CA PRO A 186 8.45 -13.99 -15.73
C PRO A 186 8.70 -15.48 -15.49
N ALA A 187 9.78 -16.06 -16.04
CA ALA A 187 10.16 -17.44 -15.80
C ALA A 187 10.71 -17.72 -14.38
N TYR A 188 11.07 -16.67 -13.62
CA TYR A 188 11.61 -16.77 -12.26
C TYR A 188 10.74 -16.03 -11.24
N SER A 189 10.16 -14.91 -11.66
CA SER A 189 9.26 -14.12 -10.84
C SER A 189 7.99 -13.83 -11.64
N PRO A 190 6.90 -14.54 -11.36
CA PRO A 190 5.64 -14.37 -12.07
C PRO A 190 5.01 -12.99 -11.75
N GLU A 191 4.12 -12.54 -12.64
CA GLU A 191 3.31 -11.34 -12.40
C GLU A 191 2.37 -11.54 -11.21
N VAL A 192 2.00 -10.44 -10.54
CA VAL A 192 1.25 -10.45 -9.26
C VAL A 192 -0.11 -11.16 -9.34
N PHE A 193 -0.71 -11.23 -10.52
CA PHE A 193 -1.97 -11.95 -10.75
C PHE A 193 -1.82 -13.46 -10.88
N LEU A 194 -0.61 -13.96 -11.11
CA LEU A 194 -0.34 -15.39 -11.20
C LEU A 194 0.00 -15.89 -9.79
N SER A 195 -0.81 -16.83 -9.29
CA SER A 195 -0.60 -17.47 -7.97
C SER A 195 0.55 -18.49 -7.97
N TYR A 196 1.65 -18.15 -8.63
CA TYR A 196 2.84 -18.98 -8.76
C TYR A 196 3.94 -18.50 -7.80
N SER A 197 4.77 -19.44 -7.34
CA SER A 197 5.96 -19.13 -6.53
C SER A 197 7.20 -18.95 -7.41
N ASP A 198 8.37 -18.76 -6.80
CA ASP A 198 9.67 -18.87 -7.48
C ASP A 198 10.00 -20.31 -7.92
N HIS A 199 9.29 -21.30 -7.36
CA HIS A 199 9.33 -22.70 -7.78
C HIS A 199 8.19 -23.03 -8.74
N MET A 200 8.41 -22.75 -10.03
CA MET A 200 7.50 -23.11 -11.12
C MET A 200 7.94 -24.36 -11.87
N SER A 201 6.98 -25.14 -12.34
CA SER A 201 7.16 -26.16 -13.38
C SER A 201 7.45 -25.51 -14.74
N PHE A 202 7.83 -26.32 -15.74
CA PHE A 202 8.06 -25.81 -17.08
C PHE A 202 6.81 -25.13 -17.68
N LEU A 203 5.64 -25.74 -17.50
CA LEU A 203 4.39 -25.19 -18.06
C LEU A 203 3.95 -23.90 -17.35
N GLU A 204 4.15 -23.80 -16.03
CA GLU A 204 3.87 -22.57 -15.29
C GLU A 204 4.81 -21.42 -15.73
N ARG A 205 6.09 -21.71 -16.02
CA ARG A 205 7.00 -20.72 -16.60
C ARG A 205 6.53 -20.26 -17.98
N VAL A 206 6.10 -21.19 -18.84
CA VAL A 206 5.57 -20.85 -20.18
C VAL A 206 4.31 -19.99 -20.06
N HIS A 207 3.38 -20.35 -19.18
CA HIS A 207 2.18 -19.55 -18.93
C HIS A 207 2.52 -18.17 -18.37
N SER A 208 3.49 -18.08 -17.46
CA SER A 208 3.91 -16.79 -16.91
C SER A 208 4.51 -15.87 -17.97
N VAL A 209 5.36 -16.40 -18.85
CA VAL A 209 5.90 -15.66 -20.00
C VAL A 209 4.77 -15.21 -20.92
N TRP A 210 3.85 -16.11 -21.27
CA TRP A 210 2.70 -15.79 -22.10
C TRP A 210 1.83 -14.69 -21.47
N PHE A 211 1.53 -14.78 -20.18
CA PHE A 211 0.69 -13.81 -19.47
C PHE A 211 1.33 -12.42 -19.46
N LEU A 212 2.65 -12.33 -19.24
CA LEU A 212 3.36 -11.05 -19.33
C LEU A 212 3.27 -10.45 -20.75
N LEU A 213 3.50 -11.26 -21.79
CA LEU A 213 3.40 -10.79 -23.18
C LEU A 213 1.97 -10.35 -23.53
N TRP A 214 0.97 -11.10 -23.07
CA TRP A 214 -0.44 -10.78 -23.22
C TRP A 214 -0.79 -9.46 -22.50
N GLN A 215 -0.34 -9.28 -21.25
CA GLN A 215 -0.50 -8.02 -20.50
C GLN A 215 0.14 -6.84 -21.25
N LYS A 216 1.39 -7.00 -21.73
CA LYS A 216 2.08 -5.95 -22.50
C LYS A 216 1.30 -5.61 -23.76
N TYR A 217 0.81 -6.62 -24.50
CA TYR A 217 0.03 -6.41 -25.71
C TYR A 217 -1.22 -5.55 -25.42
N HIS A 218 -2.04 -5.93 -24.45
CA HIS A 218 -3.23 -5.17 -24.10
C HIS A 218 -2.91 -3.77 -23.58
N PHE A 219 -1.84 -3.62 -22.80
CA PHE A 219 -1.42 -2.32 -22.31
C PHE A 219 -1.02 -1.36 -23.45
N TYR A 220 -0.09 -1.78 -24.31
CA TYR A 220 0.45 -0.93 -25.38
C TYR A 220 -0.48 -0.75 -26.59
N TYR A 221 -1.30 -1.76 -26.92
CA TYR A 221 -2.14 -1.73 -28.12
C TYR A 221 -3.63 -1.51 -27.84
N THR A 222 -4.06 -1.48 -26.58
CA THR A 222 -5.47 -1.19 -26.22
C THR A 222 -5.55 -0.04 -25.23
N VAL A 223 -4.91 -0.15 -24.07
CA VAL A 223 -5.07 0.82 -22.98
C VAL A 223 -4.44 2.17 -23.32
N ILE A 224 -3.16 2.20 -23.72
CA ILE A 224 -2.47 3.44 -24.06
C ILE A 224 -3.19 4.19 -25.19
N PRO A 225 -3.52 3.58 -26.35
CA PRO A 225 -4.22 4.29 -27.42
C PRO A 225 -5.59 4.85 -26.99
N ASN A 226 -6.37 4.08 -26.23
CA ASN A 226 -7.68 4.53 -25.76
C ASN A 226 -7.55 5.72 -24.80
N GLN A 227 -6.63 5.63 -23.84
CA GLN A 227 -6.40 6.70 -22.88
C GLN A 227 -5.69 7.92 -23.48
N ASP A 228 -4.90 7.75 -24.54
CA ASP A 228 -4.30 8.86 -25.29
C ASP A 228 -5.39 9.67 -26.01
N ALA A 229 -6.35 9.00 -26.64
CA ALA A 229 -7.51 9.65 -27.24
C ALA A 229 -8.38 10.39 -26.20
N ILE A 230 -8.51 9.85 -25.00
CA ILE A 230 -9.17 10.54 -23.88
C ILE A 230 -8.34 11.76 -23.47
N ALA A 231 -7.04 11.58 -23.17
CA ALA A 231 -6.17 12.65 -22.70
C ALA A 231 -6.09 13.82 -23.67
N ARG A 232 -6.00 13.59 -24.99
CA ARG A 232 -5.98 14.65 -26.01
C ARG A 232 -7.24 15.53 -25.99
N ARG A 233 -8.41 14.97 -25.67
CA ARG A 233 -9.64 15.77 -25.55
C ARG A 233 -9.59 16.79 -24.41
N HIS A 234 -8.78 16.54 -23.38
CA HIS A 234 -8.65 17.41 -22.21
C HIS A 234 -7.39 18.29 -22.23
N PHE A 235 -6.25 17.73 -22.65
CA PHE A 235 -4.95 18.40 -22.67
C PHE A 235 -4.61 19.04 -24.03
N GLY A 236 -5.37 18.74 -25.08
CA GLY A 236 -5.16 19.23 -26.43
C GLY A 236 -4.24 18.34 -27.29
N ASP A 237 -4.25 18.61 -28.60
CA ASP A 237 -3.54 17.80 -29.59
C ASP A 237 -2.01 17.91 -29.52
N SER A 238 -1.49 18.92 -28.84
CA SER A 238 -0.04 19.10 -28.62
C SER A 238 0.56 18.09 -27.63
N LEU A 239 -0.27 17.31 -26.93
CA LEU A 239 0.19 16.28 -26.00
C LEU A 239 1.03 15.21 -26.74
N PRO A 240 2.25 14.88 -26.28
CA PRO A 240 2.99 13.73 -26.78
C PRO A 240 2.20 12.44 -26.61
N TYR A 241 2.51 11.42 -27.41
CA TYR A 241 1.83 10.14 -27.25
C TYR A 241 2.06 9.58 -25.84
N LEU A 242 0.99 9.12 -25.18
CA LEU A 242 1.11 8.59 -23.81
C LEU A 242 2.10 7.42 -23.71
N GLY A 243 2.31 6.65 -24.78
CA GLY A 243 3.32 5.60 -24.82
C GLY A 243 4.76 6.13 -24.77
N ASP A 244 5.01 7.33 -25.30
CA ASP A 244 6.31 7.99 -25.17
C ASP A 244 6.50 8.49 -23.74
N LEU A 245 5.47 9.12 -23.16
CA LEU A 245 5.49 9.59 -21.77
C LEU A 245 5.65 8.44 -20.76
N HIS A 246 5.11 7.25 -21.08
CA HIS A 246 5.26 6.07 -20.25
C HIS A 246 6.73 5.70 -20.02
N THR A 247 7.67 6.08 -20.88
CA THR A 247 9.11 5.76 -20.75
C THR A 247 9.94 6.86 -20.10
N GLN A 248 9.30 7.93 -19.61
CA GLN A 248 9.95 9.13 -19.09
C GLN A 248 10.00 9.29 -17.55
N PRO A 249 9.43 8.41 -16.69
CA PRO A 249 9.63 8.55 -15.25
C PRO A 249 11.11 8.57 -14.88
N SER A 250 11.48 9.50 -14.01
CA SER A 250 12.84 9.53 -13.44
C SER A 250 13.05 8.39 -12.44
N MET A 251 11.98 8.02 -11.73
CA MET A 251 11.97 6.95 -10.75
C MET A 251 10.61 6.25 -10.68
N LEU A 252 10.64 5.00 -10.22
CA LEU A 252 9.46 4.20 -9.91
C LEU A 252 9.53 3.73 -8.45
N PHE A 253 8.60 4.20 -7.64
CA PHE A 253 8.46 3.84 -6.24
C PHE A 253 7.51 2.64 -6.12
N LEU A 254 7.99 1.53 -5.57
CA LEU A 254 7.17 0.33 -5.35
C LEU A 254 7.03 0.13 -3.85
N THR A 255 5.79 0.07 -3.35
CA THR A 255 5.60 -0.05 -1.90
C THR A 255 5.51 -1.51 -1.48
N THR A 256 6.67 -2.06 -1.14
CA THR A 256 6.89 -3.48 -0.88
C THR A 256 8.18 -3.69 -0.09
N ASN A 257 8.26 -4.78 0.67
CA ASN A 257 9.49 -5.20 1.32
C ASN A 257 10.07 -6.40 0.58
N TYR A 258 11.36 -6.32 0.23
CA TYR A 258 12.08 -7.38 -0.50
C TYR A 258 12.13 -8.73 0.24
N ILE A 259 11.87 -8.76 1.55
CA ILE A 259 11.81 -9.99 2.36
C ILE A 259 10.55 -10.82 2.05
N PHE A 260 9.43 -10.17 1.69
CA PHE A 260 8.14 -10.85 1.51
C PHE A 260 7.86 -11.30 0.07
N HIS A 261 8.81 -11.09 -0.84
CA HIS A 261 8.61 -11.39 -2.26
C HIS A 261 9.81 -12.08 -2.87
N ASN A 262 9.57 -12.74 -4.00
CA ASN A 262 10.61 -13.40 -4.76
C ASN A 262 11.73 -12.38 -5.12
N PRO A 263 13.01 -12.79 -5.07
CA PRO A 263 14.10 -11.95 -5.49
C PRO A 263 13.90 -11.46 -6.93
N ARG A 264 13.94 -10.13 -7.13
CA ARG A 264 13.80 -9.48 -8.44
C ARG A 264 14.99 -8.58 -8.70
N PRO A 265 15.55 -8.58 -9.93
CA PRO A 265 16.52 -7.58 -10.33
C PRO A 265 15.81 -6.23 -10.53
N TYR A 266 16.32 -5.20 -9.86
CA TYR A 266 15.85 -3.83 -10.00
C TYR A 266 17.00 -2.93 -10.45
N VAL A 267 16.69 -1.98 -11.32
CA VAL A 267 17.61 -0.87 -11.65
C VAL A 267 17.56 0.19 -10.55
N PRO A 268 18.58 1.06 -10.42
CA PRO A 268 18.60 2.10 -9.38
C PRO A 268 17.41 3.07 -9.41
N ALA A 269 16.74 3.23 -10.56
CA ALA A 269 15.54 4.05 -10.69
C ALA A 269 14.31 3.44 -10.00
N VAL A 270 14.34 2.16 -9.62
CA VAL A 270 13.28 1.54 -8.82
C VAL A 270 13.63 1.65 -7.34
N VAL A 271 12.80 2.38 -6.59
CA VAL A 271 12.97 2.56 -5.14
C VAL A 271 11.90 1.77 -4.41
N LEU A 272 12.32 0.87 -3.52
CA LEU A 272 11.40 0.11 -2.69
C LEU A 272 11.09 0.91 -1.42
N LEU A 273 9.82 1.23 -1.22
CA LEU A 273 9.33 1.89 -0.01
C LEU A 273 8.59 0.87 0.84
N ASP A 274 8.82 0.88 2.14
CA ASP A 274 8.16 -0.04 3.07
C ASP A 274 7.54 0.74 4.23
N ARG A 275 6.49 0.17 4.83
CA ARG A 275 5.85 0.66 6.07
C ARG A 275 5.33 2.11 6.04
N LEU A 276 5.14 2.72 4.88
CA LEU A 276 4.58 4.08 4.77
C LEU A 276 3.21 4.23 5.46
N HIS A 277 2.41 3.17 5.47
CA HIS A 277 1.08 3.17 6.08
C HIS A 277 1.08 2.96 7.62
N ILE A 278 2.24 2.68 8.22
CA ILE A 278 2.33 2.39 9.66
C ILE A 278 2.34 3.71 10.43
N ASN A 279 1.36 3.87 11.32
CA ASN A 279 1.29 4.98 12.27
C ASN A 279 1.83 4.55 13.63
N GLU A 280 2.01 5.51 14.54
CA GLU A 280 2.34 5.21 15.93
C GLU A 280 1.32 4.22 16.53
N PRO A 281 1.80 3.18 17.22
CA PRO A 281 0.95 2.13 17.76
C PRO A 281 0.02 2.73 18.82
N LYS A 282 -1.28 2.67 18.56
CA LYS A 282 -2.31 2.98 19.56
C LYS A 282 -2.51 1.78 20.48
N PRO A 283 -2.89 1.98 21.76
CA PRO A 283 -3.32 0.88 22.61
C PRO A 283 -4.42 0.07 21.93
N LEU A 284 -4.29 -1.26 21.93
CA LEU A 284 -5.29 -2.14 21.35
C LEU A 284 -6.64 -1.94 22.06
N PRO A 285 -7.77 -1.84 21.33
CA PRO A 285 -9.09 -1.93 21.93
C PRO A 285 -9.19 -3.22 22.74
N LYS A 286 -9.76 -3.14 23.94
CA LYS A 286 -10.00 -4.33 24.77
C LYS A 286 -11.10 -5.16 24.12
N SER A 287 -10.92 -6.48 24.05
CA SER A 287 -11.92 -7.37 23.45
C SER A 287 -13.25 -7.33 24.21
N ASP A 288 -13.21 -7.05 25.52
CA ASP A 288 -14.43 -6.89 26.34
C ASP A 288 -15.26 -5.65 26.02
N THR A 289 -14.71 -4.69 25.26
CA THR A 289 -15.46 -3.52 24.74
C THR A 289 -16.22 -3.81 23.45
N MET A 290 -16.11 -5.02 22.90
CA MET A 290 -16.81 -5.42 21.69
C MET A 290 -18.34 -5.43 21.90
N THR A 291 -19.07 -4.94 20.90
CA THR A 291 -20.54 -4.92 20.95
C THR A 291 -21.12 -6.32 21.08
N GLN A 292 -22.29 -6.42 21.73
CA GLN A 292 -22.98 -7.69 21.93
C GLN A 292 -23.24 -8.43 20.60
N GLU A 293 -23.64 -7.70 19.56
CA GLU A 293 -23.89 -8.26 18.22
C GLU A 293 -22.64 -8.92 17.62
N LYS A 294 -21.51 -8.21 17.59
CA LYS A 294 -20.24 -8.75 17.08
C LYS A 294 -19.76 -9.93 17.92
N ARG A 295 -19.88 -9.83 19.24
CA ARG A 295 -19.55 -10.93 20.16
C ARG A 295 -20.34 -12.18 19.84
N GLN A 296 -21.65 -12.04 19.62
CA GLN A 296 -22.51 -13.19 19.33
C GLN A 296 -22.12 -13.84 18.00
N ILE A 297 -21.84 -13.07 16.95
CA ILE A 297 -21.39 -13.60 15.65
C ILE A 297 -20.12 -14.47 15.80
N PHE A 298 -19.12 -13.99 16.55
CA PHE A 298 -17.91 -14.79 16.80
C PHE A 298 -18.20 -16.04 17.61
N LEU A 299 -19.02 -15.94 18.66
CA LEU A 299 -19.41 -17.09 19.48
C LEU A 299 -20.16 -18.16 18.68
N ASP A 300 -21.09 -17.74 17.82
CA ASP A 300 -21.85 -18.64 16.94
C ASP A 300 -20.91 -19.33 15.95
N ALA A 301 -20.01 -18.58 15.30
CA ALA A 301 -19.00 -19.13 14.40
C ALA A 301 -18.05 -20.11 15.12
N PHE A 302 -17.64 -19.80 16.36
CA PHE A 302 -16.84 -20.71 17.16
C PHE A 302 -17.65 -21.95 17.56
N ALA A 303 -18.94 -21.83 17.85
CA ALA A 303 -19.81 -22.97 18.17
C ALA A 303 -19.94 -23.96 17.01
N GLU A 304 -19.96 -23.47 15.77
CA GLU A 304 -19.97 -24.29 14.54
C GLU A 304 -18.66 -25.06 14.31
N LEU A 305 -17.63 -24.78 15.11
CA LEU A 305 -16.32 -25.41 15.10
C LEU A 305 -16.10 -26.23 16.39
N PRO A 306 -16.98 -27.21 16.73
CA PRO A 306 -16.95 -27.93 18.01
C PRO A 306 -15.70 -28.81 18.17
N ASP A 307 -15.06 -29.16 17.05
CA ASP A 307 -13.80 -29.89 17.06
C ASP A 307 -12.61 -29.03 17.47
N TYR A 308 -12.77 -27.71 17.58
CA TYR A 308 -11.66 -26.79 17.72
C TYR A 308 -11.76 -25.93 18.98
N HIS A 309 -10.67 -25.90 19.76
CA HIS A 309 -10.56 -24.98 20.88
C HIS A 309 -10.04 -23.60 20.45
N VAL A 310 -10.72 -22.55 20.92
CA VAL A 310 -10.41 -21.15 20.63
C VAL A 310 -9.89 -20.47 21.90
N LEU A 311 -8.67 -19.94 21.84
CA LEU A 311 -8.14 -19.07 22.90
C LEU A 311 -8.48 -17.62 22.55
N TRP A 312 -9.26 -16.96 23.40
CA TRP A 312 -9.69 -15.59 23.16
C TRP A 312 -9.31 -14.66 24.31
N LYS A 313 -8.37 -13.74 24.05
CA LYS A 313 -7.99 -12.71 25.02
C LYS A 313 -9.22 -11.86 25.36
N TRP A 314 -9.59 -11.79 26.64
CA TRP A 314 -10.78 -11.09 27.13
C TRP A 314 -10.49 -10.46 28.49
N GLU A 315 -10.62 -9.14 28.60
CA GLU A 315 -10.14 -8.38 29.76
C GLU A 315 -11.08 -8.42 30.97
N SER A 316 -12.36 -8.75 30.78
CA SER A 316 -13.35 -8.92 31.84
C SER A 316 -13.32 -10.31 32.46
N ASP A 317 -13.90 -10.47 33.66
CA ASP A 317 -13.86 -11.74 34.39
C ASP A 317 -14.71 -12.85 33.77
N SER A 318 -15.70 -12.50 32.94
CA SER A 318 -16.55 -13.44 32.23
C SER A 318 -16.85 -12.99 30.81
N LEU A 319 -17.02 -13.95 29.90
CA LEU A 319 -17.47 -13.74 28.54
C LEU A 319 -18.95 -14.14 28.43
N PRO A 320 -19.88 -13.18 28.25
CA PRO A 320 -21.30 -13.51 28.11
C PRO A 320 -21.56 -14.33 26.85
N GLY A 321 -22.25 -15.46 26.99
CA GLY A 321 -22.53 -16.37 25.87
C GLY A 321 -21.38 -17.33 25.53
N GLN A 322 -20.35 -17.42 26.36
CA GLN A 322 -19.21 -18.30 26.14
C GLN A 322 -19.62 -19.76 25.88
N THR A 323 -19.12 -20.31 24.78
CA THR A 323 -19.31 -21.71 24.39
C THR A 323 -18.20 -22.59 25.00
N SER A 324 -18.45 -23.90 25.09
CA SER A 324 -17.53 -24.85 25.74
C SER A 324 -16.16 -24.96 25.07
N ASN A 325 -16.07 -24.65 23.78
CA ASN A 325 -14.84 -24.69 23.00
C ASN A 325 -14.04 -23.38 23.04
N VAL A 326 -14.55 -22.33 23.68
CA VAL A 326 -13.87 -21.04 23.82
C VAL A 326 -13.29 -20.91 25.23
N LYS A 327 -12.00 -20.63 25.35
CA LYS A 327 -11.33 -20.32 26.62
C LYS A 327 -10.85 -18.87 26.63
N VAL A 328 -11.25 -18.14 27.66
CA VAL A 328 -10.88 -16.74 27.84
C VAL A 328 -9.85 -16.54 28.93
N ALA A 329 -8.97 -15.56 28.73
CA ALA A 329 -8.07 -15.05 29.75
C ALA A 329 -7.75 -13.58 29.48
N LYS A 330 -7.48 -12.82 30.55
CA LYS A 330 -7.05 -11.41 30.45
C LYS A 330 -5.73 -11.26 29.68
N TRP A 331 -4.89 -12.28 29.75
CA TRP A 331 -3.60 -12.32 29.07
C TRP A 331 -3.23 -13.74 28.69
N PHE A 332 -2.67 -13.88 27.51
CA PHE A 332 -2.07 -15.11 26.99
C PHE A 332 -0.60 -14.81 26.63
N PRO A 333 0.35 -15.70 26.93
CA PRO A 333 1.73 -15.54 26.47
C PRO A 333 1.81 -15.91 24.98
N GLN A 334 1.50 -14.93 24.14
CA GLN A 334 1.35 -15.12 22.69
C GLN A 334 2.56 -15.78 22.05
N GLN A 335 3.80 -15.42 22.43
CA GLN A 335 5.00 -16.01 21.87
C GLN A 335 5.15 -17.50 22.22
N ASP A 336 4.85 -17.90 23.45
CA ASP A 336 4.95 -19.32 23.86
C ASP A 336 3.87 -20.15 23.16
N ILE A 337 2.64 -19.63 23.08
CA ILE A 337 1.53 -20.28 22.34
C ILE A 337 1.87 -20.43 20.85
N LEU A 338 2.50 -19.43 20.25
CA LEU A 338 2.88 -19.47 18.83
C LEU A 338 4.16 -20.29 18.58
N ARG A 339 5.07 -20.40 19.55
CA ARG A 339 6.32 -21.17 19.43
C ARG A 339 6.06 -22.67 19.35
N ASP A 340 5.12 -23.18 20.15
CA ASP A 340 4.73 -24.61 20.14
C ASP A 340 4.15 -25.10 18.79
N LEU A 341 3.89 -24.18 17.85
CA LEU A 341 3.49 -24.48 16.48
C LEU A 341 4.66 -24.80 15.55
N LEU A 342 5.91 -24.50 15.95
CA LEU A 342 7.10 -24.58 15.09
C LEU A 342 8.05 -25.73 15.45
N GLU A 343 7.88 -26.35 16.62
CA GLU A 343 8.77 -27.42 17.10
C GLU A 343 8.02 -28.75 17.21
N ASP A 344 8.28 -29.66 16.25
CA ASP A 344 7.99 -31.09 16.37
C ASP A 344 9.02 -31.71 17.33
N HIS A 345 8.83 -31.53 18.64
CA HIS A 345 9.61 -32.28 19.64
C HIS A 345 8.84 -33.51 20.11
N GLU A 346 9.37 -34.67 19.74
CA GLU A 346 8.96 -36.00 20.18
C GLU A 346 9.69 -36.32 21.49
N GLN A 347 9.15 -35.89 22.64
CA GLN A 347 9.59 -36.42 23.94
C GLN A 347 8.49 -36.27 25.01
N ASP A 348 8.32 -37.38 25.74
CA ASP A 348 7.63 -37.57 27.01
C ASP A 348 6.09 -37.46 27.07
N GLY A 349 5.45 -38.64 26.99
CA GLY A 349 4.24 -38.98 27.76
C GLY A 349 2.90 -38.41 27.28
N CYS A 350 2.88 -37.30 26.53
CA CYS A 350 1.63 -36.70 26.05
C CYS A 350 1.33 -37.11 24.59
N THR A 351 0.60 -38.21 24.41
CA THR A 351 0.29 -38.78 23.10
C THR A 351 -0.57 -37.86 22.21
N LYS A 352 0.06 -37.31 21.15
CA LYS A 352 -0.45 -37.06 19.78
C LYS A 352 -1.77 -36.27 19.58
N ARG A 353 -1.64 -35.06 19.03
CA ARG A 353 -2.12 -34.64 17.67
C ARG A 353 -1.97 -33.12 17.50
N ARG A 354 -0.76 -32.67 17.16
CA ARG A 354 -0.47 -31.28 16.79
C ARG A 354 -0.50 -31.14 15.28
N ARG A 355 -1.58 -30.60 14.71
CA ARG A 355 -1.55 -29.80 13.47
C ARG A 355 -2.74 -28.86 13.46
N THR A 356 -2.49 -27.63 13.03
CA THR A 356 -3.41 -26.49 12.81
C THR A 356 -3.78 -25.65 14.02
N TRP A 357 -4.04 -24.36 13.73
CA TRP A 357 -4.36 -23.18 14.56
C TRP A 357 -5.57 -23.33 15.50
N MET A 358 -5.96 -24.57 15.75
CA MET A 358 -7.30 -25.03 16.00
C MET A 358 -7.09 -26.45 16.57
N LEU A 359 -7.08 -26.59 17.89
CA LEU A 359 -6.80 -27.87 18.57
C LEU A 359 -7.97 -28.84 18.32
N LYS A 360 -7.74 -29.90 17.52
CA LYS A 360 -8.73 -30.96 17.32
C LYS A 360 -9.05 -31.69 18.62
N ASN A 361 -10.30 -32.13 18.77
CA ASN A 361 -10.78 -32.99 19.87
C ASN A 361 -9.75 -34.09 20.23
N GLY A 362 -9.25 -34.05 21.48
CA GLY A 362 -8.28 -35.00 22.04
C GLY A 362 -6.96 -34.41 22.57
N ALA A 363 -6.70 -33.11 22.36
CA ALA A 363 -5.55 -32.45 22.99
C ALA A 363 -5.82 -32.16 24.48
N ASP A 364 -4.96 -32.64 25.39
CA ASP A 364 -5.10 -32.36 26.82
C ASP A 364 -4.70 -30.90 27.11
N TRP A 365 -5.69 -30.10 27.48
CA TRP A 365 -5.55 -28.68 27.82
C TRP A 365 -4.67 -28.45 29.05
N ARG A 366 -4.52 -29.46 29.93
CA ARG A 366 -3.72 -29.37 31.15
C ARG A 366 -2.24 -29.24 30.82
N CYS A 367 -1.76 -29.91 29.77
CA CYS A 367 -0.34 -29.84 29.41
C CYS A 367 0.05 -28.45 28.90
N VAL A 368 -0.76 -27.82 28.04
CA VAL A 368 -0.44 -26.48 27.49
C VAL A 368 -0.67 -25.36 28.50
N ALA A 369 -1.72 -25.47 29.32
CA ALA A 369 -2.02 -24.42 30.30
C ALA A 369 -1.19 -24.57 31.58
N ASP A 370 -0.97 -25.79 32.08
CA ASP A 370 -0.24 -25.98 33.35
C ASP A 370 1.27 -25.82 33.18
N GLU A 371 1.89 -26.18 32.05
CA GLU A 371 3.33 -25.87 31.81
C GLU A 371 3.55 -24.36 31.72
N VAL A 372 2.75 -23.67 30.90
CA VAL A 372 2.84 -22.21 30.72
C VAL A 372 2.50 -21.44 32.00
N TRP A 373 1.67 -22.00 32.88
CA TRP A 373 1.25 -21.39 34.15
C TRP A 373 2.19 -21.71 35.31
N SER A 374 2.78 -22.92 35.36
CA SER A 374 3.72 -23.36 36.40
C SER A 374 5.11 -22.76 36.22
N ASP A 375 5.60 -22.64 34.98
CA ASP A 375 6.93 -22.09 34.66
C ASP A 375 7.05 -20.60 35.08
N ARG A 376 5.91 -19.92 35.28
CA ARG A 376 5.84 -18.53 35.78
C ARG A 376 5.78 -18.41 37.31
N GLN A 377 5.34 -19.45 38.03
CA GLN A 377 5.40 -19.46 39.49
C GLN A 377 6.83 -19.69 39.99
N GLU A 378 7.64 -20.46 39.25
CA GLU A 378 9.06 -20.66 39.55
C GLU A 378 9.92 -19.44 39.20
N ARG A 379 9.68 -18.77 38.06
CA ARG A 379 10.41 -17.54 37.69
C ARG A 379 10.07 -16.30 38.52
N LYS A 380 9.02 -16.36 39.36
CA LYS A 380 8.75 -15.34 40.39
C LYS A 380 9.38 -15.65 41.75
N ARG A 381 10.04 -16.80 41.89
CA ARG A 381 10.74 -17.25 43.09
C ARG A 381 12.28 -17.26 42.93
N MET A 382 12.80 -16.78 41.81
CA MET A 382 14.23 -16.51 41.59
C MET A 382 14.51 -15.01 41.53
#